data_AF-A0A1J4MKP4-F1
#
_entry.id   AF-A0A1J4MKP4-F1
#
_cell.length_a   1.000
_cell.length_b   1.000
_cell.length_c   1.000
_cell.angle_alpha   90.00
_cell.angle_beta   90.00
_cell.angle_gamma   90.00
#
_symmetry.space_group_name_H-M   'P 1'
#
loop_
_entity.id
_entity.type
_entity.pdbx_description
1 polymer ?
#
loop_
_entity_poly.entity_id
_entity_poly.type
_entity_poly.pdbx_seq_one_letter_code
_entity_poly.pdbx_strand_id
1 'polypeptide(L)'
;MSKPDVVKQLQIKTSSLKRMMKDLEMYKKEEEEFKEKIENMKNDGKSFHDIQQQEKCLHETLLVYRDVLKRLSLGYSDLHKHLKENFDENYSKLSNSSENNSNLDMDDPKNQLISSAFVEMKKVRSEYGNIIKLEELSLGNNIKNDLISNDTDFV
;
A
#
# COMPACT_ATOMS: atom_id res chain seq x y z
N MET A 1 1.90 12.44 29.35
CA MET A 1 1.57 11.02 29.09
C MET A 1 1.03 10.88 27.67
N SER A 2 1.64 10.03 26.83
CA SER A 2 0.96 9.59 25.61
C SER A 2 -0.30 8.83 26.04
N LYS A 3 -1.48 9.28 25.60
CA LYS A 3 -2.74 8.61 25.98
C LYS A 3 -2.62 7.14 25.53
N PRO A 4 -2.94 6.13 26.36
CA PRO A 4 -2.75 4.71 26.02
C PRO A 4 -3.45 4.29 24.71
N ASP A 5 -4.40 5.10 24.24
CA ASP A 5 -5.03 4.99 22.93
C ASP A 5 -4.04 5.22 21.77
N VAL A 6 -3.11 6.17 21.86
CA VAL A 6 -2.20 6.55 20.76
C VAL A 6 -1.27 5.41 20.33
N VAL A 7 -0.69 4.68 21.29
CA VAL A 7 0.19 3.52 21.00
C VAL A 7 -0.63 2.35 20.46
N LYS A 8 -1.85 2.14 20.97
CA LYS A 8 -2.77 1.12 20.43
C LYS A 8 -3.19 1.42 19.01
N GLN A 9 -3.53 2.68 18.71
CA GLN A 9 -3.86 3.13 17.35
C GLN A 9 -2.68 2.92 16.39
N LEU A 10 -1.44 3.17 16.84
CA LEU A 10 -0.25 2.88 16.04
C LEU A 10 -0.20 1.38 15.66
N GLN A 11 -0.33 0.48 16.64
CA GLN A 11 -0.34 -0.96 16.40
C GLN A 11 -1.44 -1.40 15.43
N ILE A 12 -2.66 -0.87 15.60
CA ILE A 12 -3.81 -1.20 14.76
C ILE A 12 -3.56 -0.75 13.33
N LYS A 13 -3.15 0.50 13.12
CA LYS A 13 -2.88 1.08 11.80
C LYS A 13 -1.75 0.34 11.08
N THR A 14 -0.64 0.05 11.78
CA THR A 14 0.47 -0.75 11.23
C THR A 14 0.01 -2.16 10.84
N SER A 15 -0.75 -2.84 11.71
CA SER A 15 -1.24 -4.18 11.42
C SER A 15 -2.22 -4.20 10.25
N SER A 16 -3.04 -3.15 10.11
CA SER A 16 -3.94 -2.98 8.97
C SER A 16 -3.18 -2.83 7.66
N LEU A 17 -2.15 -1.98 7.65
CA LEU A 17 -1.27 -1.79 6.49
C LEU A 17 -0.61 -3.09 6.06
N LYS A 18 -0.04 -3.83 7.02
CA LYS A 18 0.61 -5.13 6.79
C LYS A 18 -0.33 -6.18 6.20
N ARG A 19 -1.60 -6.23 6.64
CA ARG A 19 -2.59 -7.15 6.08
C ARG A 19 -2.92 -6.81 4.63
N MET A 20 -3.15 -5.53 4.32
CA MET A 20 -3.42 -5.10 2.95
C MET A 20 -2.27 -5.43 2.00
N MET A 21 -1.01 -5.33 2.45
CA MET A 21 0.14 -5.78 1.64
C MET A 21 0.11 -7.28 1.36
N LYS A 22 -0.21 -8.11 2.37
CA LYS A 22 -0.35 -9.56 2.18
C LYS A 22 -1.50 -9.91 1.25
N ASP A 23 -2.61 -9.19 1.34
CA ASP A 23 -3.74 -9.37 0.43
C ASP A 23 -3.30 -9.08 -1.02
N LEU A 24 -2.55 -8.00 -1.25
CA LEU A 24 -2.00 -7.68 -2.57
C LEU A 24 -1.01 -8.74 -3.09
N GLU A 25 -0.12 -9.24 -2.22
CA GLU A 25 0.78 -10.35 -2.57
C GLU A 25 -0.01 -11.62 -2.98
N MET A 26 -1.12 -11.91 -2.32
CA MET A 26 -1.99 -13.04 -2.64
C MET A 26 -2.70 -12.85 -3.99
N TYR A 27 -3.39 -11.72 -4.19
CA TYR A 27 -4.11 -11.44 -5.43
C TYR A 27 -3.19 -11.34 -6.65
N LYS A 28 -1.93 -10.92 -6.47
CA LYS A 28 -0.93 -10.93 -7.54
C LYS A 28 -0.58 -12.36 -7.98
N LYS A 29 -0.45 -13.30 -7.03
CA LYS A 29 -0.24 -14.72 -7.37
C LYS A 29 -1.44 -15.32 -8.07
N GLU A 30 -2.64 -15.02 -7.59
CA GLU A 30 -3.89 -15.46 -8.23
C GLU A 30 -4.03 -14.91 -9.66
N GLU A 31 -3.63 -13.65 -9.89
CA GLU A 31 -3.56 -13.06 -11.23
C GLU A 31 -2.62 -13.84 -12.16
N GLU A 32 -1.42 -14.20 -11.67
CA GLU A 32 -0.43 -14.97 -12.41
C GLU A 32 -0.95 -16.39 -12.74
N GLU A 33 -1.56 -17.07 -11.77
CA GLU A 33 -2.19 -18.40 -11.95
C GLU A 33 -3.30 -18.36 -13.01
N PHE A 34 -4.16 -17.33 -12.99
CA PHE A 34 -5.22 -17.20 -13.99
C PHE A 34 -4.67 -16.88 -15.37
N LYS A 35 -3.63 -16.04 -15.49
CA LYS A 35 -2.97 -15.76 -16.77
C LYS A 35 -2.36 -17.02 -17.38
N GLU A 36 -1.62 -17.79 -16.58
CA GLU A 36 -1.03 -19.05 -17.02
C GLU A 36 -2.11 -20.05 -17.46
N LYS A 37 -3.18 -20.18 -16.66
CA LYS A 37 -4.30 -21.07 -17.00
C LYS A 37 -4.97 -20.67 -18.31
N ILE A 38 -5.22 -19.38 -18.54
CA ILE A 38 -5.81 -18.87 -19.79
C ILE A 38 -4.92 -19.18 -20.98
N GLU A 39 -3.60 -18.97 -20.85
CA GLU A 39 -2.63 -19.27 -21.90
C GLU A 39 -2.60 -20.77 -22.22
N ASN A 40 -2.57 -21.63 -21.20
CA ASN A 40 -2.64 -23.08 -21.38
C ASN A 40 -3.96 -23.51 -22.05
N MET A 41 -5.09 -22.93 -21.66
CA MET A 41 -6.38 -23.20 -22.30
C MET A 41 -6.41 -22.78 -23.78
N LYS A 42 -5.75 -21.68 -24.14
CA LYS A 42 -5.58 -21.24 -25.54
C LYS A 42 -4.72 -22.23 -26.32
N ASN A 43 -3.61 -22.68 -25.74
CA ASN A 43 -2.70 -23.64 -26.37
C ASN A 43 -3.34 -25.03 -26.55
N ASP A 44 -4.15 -25.46 -25.59
CA ASP A 44 -4.90 -26.72 -25.63
C ASP A 44 -6.12 -26.68 -26.58
N GLY A 45 -6.40 -25.54 -27.21
CA GLY A 45 -7.55 -25.37 -28.11
C GLY A 45 -8.89 -25.51 -27.40
N LYS A 46 -8.99 -25.09 -26.13
CA LYS A 46 -10.27 -25.09 -25.39
C LYS A 46 -11.30 -24.18 -26.05
N SER A 47 -12.57 -24.39 -25.70
CA SER A 47 -13.65 -23.59 -26.26
C SER A 47 -13.53 -22.12 -25.86
N PHE A 48 -13.99 -21.23 -26.74
CA PHE A 48 -14.03 -19.79 -26.48
C PHE A 48 -14.82 -19.46 -25.21
N HIS A 49 -15.93 -20.16 -24.96
CA HIS A 49 -16.75 -19.96 -23.78
C HIS A 49 -15.98 -20.24 -22.48
N ASP A 50 -15.20 -21.33 -22.44
CA ASP A 50 -14.42 -21.71 -21.26
C ASP A 50 -13.29 -20.71 -21.00
N ILE A 51 -12.63 -20.23 -22.06
CA ILE A 51 -11.59 -19.20 -21.96
C ILE A 51 -12.18 -17.89 -21.43
N GLN A 52 -13.32 -17.45 -21.97
CA GLN A 52 -14.00 -16.24 -21.48
C GLN A 52 -14.40 -16.33 -20.01
N GLN A 53 -14.84 -17.51 -19.56
CA GLN A 53 -15.17 -17.69 -18.14
C GLN A 53 -13.94 -17.48 -17.25
N GLN A 54 -12.77 -17.96 -17.69
CA GLN A 54 -11.53 -17.77 -16.94
C GLN A 54 -11.02 -16.32 -17.00
N GLU A 55 -11.21 -15.63 -18.12
CA GLU A 55 -10.92 -14.19 -18.26
C GLU A 55 -11.82 -13.33 -17.34
N LYS A 56 -13.08 -13.73 -17.10
CA LYS A 56 -13.95 -13.08 -16.10
C LYS A 56 -13.40 -13.22 -14.68
N CYS A 57 -12.94 -14.42 -14.29
CA CYS A 57 -12.32 -14.63 -12.97
C CYS A 57 -11.06 -13.79 -12.79
N LEU A 58 -10.22 -13.69 -13.83
CA LEU A 58 -9.06 -12.79 -13.84
C LEU A 58 -9.50 -11.33 -13.65
N HIS A 59 -10.54 -10.89 -14.36
CA HIS A 59 -11.05 -9.53 -14.23
C HIS A 59 -11.55 -9.23 -12.81
N GLU A 60 -12.32 -10.14 -12.21
CA GLU A 60 -12.81 -10.00 -10.83
C GLU A 60 -11.65 -9.87 -9.83
N THR A 61 -10.61 -10.70 -9.97
CA THR A 61 -9.39 -10.64 -9.16
C THR A 61 -8.71 -9.27 -9.27
N LEU A 62 -8.59 -8.74 -10.49
CA LEU A 62 -7.99 -7.42 -10.74
C LEU A 62 -8.82 -6.28 -10.15
N LEU A 63 -10.15 -6.40 -10.12
CA LEU A 63 -11.02 -5.42 -9.47
C LEU A 63 -10.77 -5.38 -7.96
N VAL A 64 -10.64 -6.56 -7.31
CA VAL A 64 -10.33 -6.64 -5.89
C VAL A 64 -8.93 -6.12 -5.59
N TYR A 65 -7.92 -6.49 -6.38
CA TYR A 65 -6.56 -5.97 -6.26
C TYR A 65 -6.53 -4.44 -6.29
N ARG A 66 -7.27 -3.82 -7.23
CA ARG A 66 -7.40 -2.37 -7.33
C ARG A 66 -8.07 -1.74 -6.11
N ASP A 67 -9.10 -2.37 -5.55
CA ASP A 67 -9.76 -1.88 -4.34
C ASP A 67 -8.80 -1.92 -3.14
N VAL A 68 -8.06 -3.02 -2.97
CA VAL A 68 -7.07 -3.15 -1.90
C VAL A 68 -5.97 -2.09 -2.05
N LEU A 69 -5.50 -1.78 -3.27
CA LEU A 69 -4.54 -0.69 -3.50
C LEU A 69 -5.06 0.67 -3.03
N LYS A 70 -6.34 0.99 -3.29
CA LYS A 70 -6.96 2.23 -2.80
C LYS A 70 -6.96 2.26 -1.27
N ARG A 71 -7.35 1.16 -0.63
CA ARG A 71 -7.33 1.05 0.85
C ARG A 71 -5.92 1.13 1.43
N LEU A 72 -4.93 0.56 0.75
CA LEU A 72 -3.52 0.65 1.14
C LEU A 72 -3.04 2.10 1.12
N SER A 73 -3.38 2.87 0.08
CA SER A 73 -3.04 4.30 0.00
C SER A 73 -3.64 5.11 1.15
N LEU A 74 -4.92 4.87 1.46
CA LEU A 74 -5.59 5.51 2.60
C LEU A 74 -4.96 5.11 3.93
N GLY A 75 -4.70 3.81 4.14
CA GLY A 75 -4.05 3.29 5.34
C GLY A 75 -2.62 3.83 5.52
N TYR A 76 -1.88 4.00 4.43
CA TYR A 76 -0.55 4.62 4.45
C TYR A 76 -0.63 6.07 4.90
N SER A 77 -1.55 6.86 4.32
CA SER A 77 -1.76 8.27 4.69
C SER A 77 -2.17 8.43 6.16
N ASP A 78 -3.09 7.57 6.62
CA ASP A 78 -3.56 7.56 8.01
C ASP A 78 -2.45 7.19 9.01
N LEU A 79 -1.65 6.16 8.72
CA LEU A 79 -0.49 5.80 9.55
C LEU A 79 0.58 6.89 9.54
N HIS A 80 0.87 7.48 8.37
CA HIS A 80 1.81 8.59 8.23
C HIS A 80 1.41 9.79 9.08
N LYS A 81 0.14 10.19 9.00
CA LYS A 81 -0.43 11.27 9.79
C LYS A 81 -0.33 10.97 11.28
N HIS A 82 -0.70 9.76 11.70
CA HIS A 82 -0.63 9.34 13.10
C HIS A 82 0.80 9.40 13.67
N LEU A 83 1.80 8.98 12.88
CA LEU A 83 3.21 9.07 13.23
C LEU A 83 3.69 10.51 13.36
N LYS A 84 3.36 11.38 12.39
CA LYS A 84 3.73 12.80 12.46
C LYS A 84 3.07 13.54 13.62
N GLU A 85 1.80 13.28 13.92
CA GLU A 85 1.09 14.03 14.96
C GLU A 85 1.48 13.62 16.38
N ASN A 86 1.86 12.35 16.58
CA ASN A 86 2.04 11.79 17.92
C ASN A 86 3.47 11.34 18.23
N PHE A 87 4.31 11.19 17.21
CA PHE A 87 5.66 10.64 17.30
C PHE A 87 6.65 11.38 16.39
N ASP A 88 6.44 12.68 16.15
CA ASP A 88 7.19 13.47 15.15
C ASP A 88 8.70 13.42 15.34
N GLU A 89 9.18 13.56 16.58
CA GLU A 89 10.61 13.49 16.90
C GLU A 89 11.21 12.14 16.51
N ASN A 90 10.50 11.04 16.83
CA ASN A 90 10.92 9.69 16.48
C ASN A 90 10.87 9.48 14.95
N TYR A 91 9.81 9.98 14.32
CA TYR A 91 9.59 9.87 12.88
C TYR A 91 10.68 10.62 12.09
N SER A 92 10.99 11.85 12.48
CA SER A 92 12.02 12.69 11.86
C SER A 92 13.43 12.11 12.00
N LYS A 93 13.76 11.51 13.16
CA LYS A 93 15.02 10.77 13.35
C LYS A 93 15.14 9.59 12.37
N LEU A 94 14.03 8.92 12.09
CA LEU A 94 14.00 7.74 11.22
C LEU A 94 13.89 8.08 9.72
N SER A 95 13.31 9.24 9.37
CA SER A 95 13.27 9.75 8.00
C SER A 95 14.60 10.34 7.53
N ASN A 96 15.34 10.98 8.44
CA ASN A 96 16.58 11.70 8.12
C ASN A 96 17.84 10.83 8.22
N SER A 97 17.72 9.57 8.64
CA SER A 97 18.84 8.62 8.72
C SER A 97 19.10 8.02 7.35
N SER A 98 19.95 8.68 6.55
CA SER A 98 20.56 8.08 5.37
C SER A 98 21.65 7.06 5.72
N GLU A 99 22.25 7.09 6.92
CA GLU A 99 23.24 6.10 7.36
C GLU A 99 23.33 6.07 8.90
N ASN A 100 23.14 4.87 9.48
CA ASN A 100 23.68 4.38 10.76
C ASN A 100 23.82 5.37 11.95
N ASN A 101 22.73 5.60 12.69
CA ASN A 101 22.66 5.72 14.17
C ASN A 101 21.31 6.34 14.59
N SER A 102 20.23 5.55 14.55
CA SER A 102 19.00 5.95 15.24
C SER A 102 19.23 5.84 16.75
N ASN A 103 19.48 6.97 17.44
CA ASN A 103 19.49 7.07 18.91
C ASN A 103 18.08 6.88 19.51
N LEU A 104 17.32 5.87 19.06
CA LEU A 104 16.14 5.41 19.75
C LEU A 104 16.57 4.25 20.66
N ASP A 105 16.20 4.33 21.93
CA ASP A 105 16.31 3.22 22.86
C ASP A 105 15.41 2.08 22.37
N MET A 106 16.00 1.05 21.78
CA MET A 106 15.27 -0.09 21.22
C MET A 106 14.75 -1.04 22.30
N ASP A 107 15.12 -0.85 23.57
CA ASP A 107 14.55 -1.61 24.68
C ASP A 107 13.15 -1.09 25.07
N ASP A 108 12.78 0.15 24.67
CA ASP A 108 11.42 0.68 24.82
C ASP A 108 10.48 0.04 23.78
N PRO A 109 9.44 -0.73 24.21
CA PRO A 109 8.46 -1.33 23.31
C PRO A 109 7.78 -0.31 22.38
N LYS A 110 7.62 0.94 22.82
CA LYS A 110 7.08 2.02 21.98
C LYS A 110 7.96 2.30 20.77
N ASN A 111 9.28 2.36 20.97
CA ASN A 111 10.23 2.66 19.91
C ASN A 111 10.33 1.51 18.90
N GLN A 112 10.23 0.26 19.37
CA GLN A 112 10.13 -0.91 18.50
C GLN A 112 8.90 -0.84 17.59
N LEU A 113 7.74 -0.43 18.12
CA LEU A 113 6.51 -0.26 17.34
C LEU A 113 6.61 0.85 16.31
N ILE A 114 7.19 1.99 16.67
CA ILE A 114 7.42 3.11 15.74
C ILE A 114 8.36 2.67 14.61
N SER A 115 9.44 1.96 14.94
CA SER A 115 10.38 1.42 13.95
C SER A 115 9.69 0.44 13.00
N SER A 116 8.91 -0.50 13.54
CA SER A 116 8.12 -1.44 12.74
C SER A 116 7.14 -0.72 11.81
N ALA A 117 6.41 0.27 12.31
CA ALA A 117 5.48 1.06 11.49
C ALA A 117 6.19 1.75 10.32
N PHE A 118 7.36 2.33 10.57
CA PHE A 118 8.14 3.01 9.56
C PHE A 118 8.73 2.06 8.51
N VAL A 119 9.18 0.87 8.93
CA VAL A 119 9.65 -0.18 8.00
C VAL A 119 8.52 -0.61 7.07
N GLU A 120 7.32 -0.87 7.59
CA GLU A 120 6.16 -1.24 6.76
C GLU A 120 5.78 -0.10 5.79
N MET A 121 5.84 1.17 6.23
CA MET A 121 5.63 2.31 5.34
C MET A 121 6.69 2.41 4.23
N LYS A 122 7.97 2.20 4.55
CA LYS A 122 9.05 2.15 3.54
C LYS A 122 8.79 1.05 2.52
N LYS A 123 8.38 -0.14 2.96
CA LYS A 123 8.04 -1.27 2.09
C LYS A 123 6.86 -0.92 1.17
N VAL A 124 5.79 -0.31 1.70
CA VAL A 124 4.66 0.18 0.86
C VAL A 124 5.12 1.17 -0.20
N ARG A 125 5.94 2.15 0.19
CA ARG A 125 6.46 3.15 -0.73
C ARG A 125 7.32 2.52 -1.83
N SER A 126 8.20 1.58 -1.50
CA SER A 126 9.08 0.94 -2.48
C SER A 126 8.34 0.02 -3.45
N GLU A 127 7.35 -0.74 -2.97
CA GLU A 127 6.67 -1.75 -3.78
C GLU A 127 5.45 -1.20 -4.53
N TYR A 128 4.70 -0.31 -3.91
CA TYR A 128 3.42 0.16 -4.44
C TYR A 128 3.40 1.67 -4.72
N GLY A 129 4.44 2.43 -4.34
CA GLY A 129 4.45 3.90 -4.41
C GLY A 129 4.06 4.47 -5.77
N ASN A 130 4.61 3.90 -6.85
CA ASN A 130 4.27 4.32 -8.22
C ASN A 130 2.81 4.00 -8.59
N ILE A 131 2.31 2.85 -8.14
CA ILE A 131 0.98 2.34 -8.47
C ILE A 131 -0.11 3.18 -7.77
N ILE A 132 0.09 3.46 -6.48
CA ILE A 132 -0.83 4.27 -5.68
C ILE A 132 -0.51 5.77 -5.71
N LYS A 133 0.39 6.20 -6.59
CA LYS A 133 0.79 7.60 -6.82
C LYS A 133 1.18 8.33 -5.53
N LEU A 134 2.02 7.71 -4.70
CA LEU A 134 2.52 8.29 -3.45
C LEU A 134 3.56 9.41 -3.65
N GLU A 135 3.53 10.11 -4.78
CA GLU A 135 4.48 11.17 -5.11
C GLU A 135 4.33 12.35 -4.12
N GLU A 136 5.41 12.54 -3.34
CA GLU A 136 5.86 13.71 -2.58
C GLU A 136 5.03 14.26 -1.39
N LEU A 137 4.91 13.47 -0.31
CA LEU A 137 4.68 14.00 1.05
C LEU A 137 5.96 14.53 1.75
N SER A 138 7.01 14.82 0.98
CA SER A 138 8.20 15.55 1.43
C SER A 138 8.91 16.19 0.25
N LEU A 139 8.34 17.27 -0.26
CA LEU A 139 8.99 18.55 -0.56
C LEU A 139 7.85 19.54 -0.79
N GLY A 140 7.73 20.55 0.07
CA GLY A 140 6.68 21.53 -0.09
C GLY A 140 6.81 22.21 -1.45
N ASN A 141 5.76 22.13 -2.28
CA ASN A 141 5.44 23.13 -3.28
C ASN A 141 4.00 22.97 -3.77
N ASN A 142 3.32 24.11 -3.87
CA ASN A 142 2.09 24.32 -4.62
C ASN A 142 2.21 23.71 -6.02
N ILE A 143 1.38 22.72 -6.35
CA ILE A 143 0.81 22.65 -7.70
C ILE A 143 -0.69 22.56 -7.52
N LYS A 144 -1.31 23.68 -7.89
CA LYS A 144 -2.75 23.88 -7.97
C LYS A 144 -3.34 22.83 -8.92
N ASN A 145 -4.57 22.44 -8.58
CA ASN A 145 -5.63 22.02 -9.48
C ASN A 145 -5.28 22.23 -10.96
N ASP A 146 -5.17 21.14 -11.71
CA ASP A 146 -5.76 21.01 -13.03
C ASP A 146 -5.65 19.53 -13.44
N LEU A 147 -6.82 18.92 -13.63
CA LEU A 147 -7.14 17.70 -14.41
C LEU A 147 -8.40 17.04 -13.84
N ILE A 148 -9.47 17.85 -13.74
CA ILE A 148 -10.82 17.35 -13.97
C ILE A 148 -11.43 18.29 -15.01
N SER A 149 -11.16 18.00 -16.27
CA SER A 149 -12.10 18.30 -17.34
C SER A 149 -12.51 16.95 -17.92
N ASN A 150 -13.76 16.61 -17.63
CA ASN A 150 -14.50 15.56 -18.29
C ASN A 150 -14.59 15.85 -19.81
N ASP A 151 -15.09 14.84 -20.51
CA ASP A 151 -15.60 14.87 -21.89
C ASP A 151 -14.59 14.47 -22.97
N THR A 152 -14.47 13.15 -23.14
CA THR A 152 -14.55 12.59 -24.50
C THR A 152 -15.57 11.46 -24.51
N ASP A 153 -16.69 11.77 -25.15
CA ASP A 153 -17.73 10.84 -25.56
C ASP A 153 -17.15 9.68 -26.37
N PHE A 154 -17.58 8.47 -26.01
CA PHE A 154 -17.58 7.34 -26.93
C PHE A 154 -18.96 6.69 -26.87
N VAL A 155 -19.86 7.24 -27.68
CA VAL A 155 -20.90 6.64 -28.57
C VAL A 155 -21.97 7.70 -28.84
#